data_AF-A0A7V2WX13-F1
#
_entry.id   AF-A0A7V2WX13-F1
#
_cell.length_a   1.000
_cell.length_b   1.000
_cell.length_c   1.000
_cell.angle_alpha   90.00
_cell.angle_beta   90.00
_cell.angle_gamma   90.00
#
_symmetry.space_group_name_H-M   'P 1'
#
loop_
_entity.id
_entity.type
_entity.pdbx_description
1 polymer ?
#
loop_
_entity_poly.entity_id
_entity_poly.type
_entity_poly.pdbx_seq_one_letter_code
_entity_poly.pdbx_strand_id
1 'polypeptide(L)'
;MLEGRLHRLEPGRGQSPTMAREISGEDLGADDLCRALRAALEAVTRRGGAKPDDKTMLDALAPAAEAACTDPEADIDTALAKVAAAATEGAEATRAMLPRTGKAKTLGEPALGHVDPGALSLTRIFEAFAGISAAPREKGVSQGDAATGNRNGTR
;
A
#
# COMPACT_ATOMS: atom_id res chain seq x y z
N MET A 1 -50.31 21.77 19.96
CA MET A 1 -50.28 20.30 19.85
C MET A 1 -49.14 19.94 18.92
N LEU A 2 -48.17 19.22 19.48
CA LEU A 2 -46.89 18.86 18.88
C LEU A 2 -47.00 17.46 18.25
N GLU A 3 -46.71 17.33 16.95
CA GLU A 3 -46.31 16.07 16.33
C GLU A 3 -45.23 16.43 15.28
N GLY A 4 -43.93 16.21 15.48
CA GLY A 4 -43.31 15.01 16.05
C GLY A 4 -42.90 14.01 14.95
N ARG A 5 -42.59 14.46 13.73
CA ARG A 5 -42.11 13.56 12.66
C ARG A 5 -40.62 13.29 12.82
N LEU A 6 -40.31 12.27 13.61
CA LEU A 6 -38.98 11.68 13.76
C LEU A 6 -38.56 11.02 12.45
N HIS A 7 -37.77 11.73 11.64
CA HIS A 7 -36.96 11.07 10.61
C HIS A 7 -35.81 10.36 11.31
N ARG A 8 -35.89 9.04 11.34
CA ARG A 8 -34.83 8.11 11.72
C ARG A 8 -33.61 8.39 10.82
N LEU A 9 -32.59 9.02 11.40
CA LEU A 9 -31.25 9.07 10.82
C LEU A 9 -30.69 7.65 10.88
N GLU A 10 -30.68 6.96 9.75
CA GLU A 10 -29.93 5.71 9.59
C GLU A 10 -28.44 6.03 9.83
N PRO A 11 -27.72 5.28 10.69
CA PRO A 11 -26.29 5.44 10.82
C PRO A 11 -25.65 5.04 9.48
N GLY A 12 -25.15 6.04 8.75
CA GLY A 12 -24.32 5.83 7.57
C GLY A 12 -23.21 4.85 7.92
N ARG A 13 -23.16 3.74 7.17
CA ARG A 13 -22.07 2.77 7.26
C ARG A 13 -20.77 3.47 6.86
N GLY A 14 -20.11 4.11 7.80
CA GLY A 14 -18.70 4.46 7.74
C GLY A 14 -17.88 3.18 7.82
N GLN A 15 -17.90 2.37 6.76
CA GLN A 15 -16.93 1.30 6.58
C GLN A 15 -15.77 1.90 5.82
N SER A 16 -14.80 2.46 6.55
CA SER A 16 -13.51 2.76 5.94
C SER A 16 -12.93 1.45 5.38
N PRO A 17 -12.64 1.36 4.07
CA PRO A 17 -11.99 0.18 3.53
C PRO A 17 -10.59 0.12 4.13
N THR A 18 -10.33 -0.97 4.84
CA THR A 18 -8.99 -1.34 5.26
C THR A 18 -8.40 -2.17 4.11
N MET A 19 -7.14 -1.89 3.74
CA MET A 19 -6.35 -2.59 2.71
C MET A 19 -6.64 -4.10 2.63
N ALA A 20 -6.73 -4.76 3.77
CA ALA A 20 -6.89 -6.21 3.88
C ALA A 20 -8.25 -6.75 3.38
N ARG A 21 -9.27 -5.90 3.23
CA ARG A 21 -10.64 -6.34 2.88
C ARG A 21 -10.98 -6.16 1.39
N GLU A 22 -10.17 -5.42 0.63
CA GLU A 22 -10.40 -5.23 -0.81
C GLU A 22 -9.78 -6.32 -1.69
N ILE A 23 -9.01 -7.22 -1.09
CA ILE A 23 -8.35 -8.33 -1.77
C ILE A 23 -9.19 -9.58 -1.57
N SER A 24 -9.90 -10.00 -2.62
CA SER A 24 -10.58 -11.29 -2.69
C SER A 24 -10.20 -11.99 -3.99
N GLY A 25 -9.25 -12.92 -3.93
CA GLY A 25 -8.78 -13.70 -5.08
C GLY A 25 -7.40 -14.33 -4.83
N GLU A 26 -7.08 -15.40 -5.55
CA GLU A 26 -5.76 -16.05 -5.52
C GLU A 26 -4.71 -15.31 -6.39
N ASP A 27 -5.15 -14.39 -7.27
CA ASP A 27 -4.29 -13.54 -8.10
C ASP A 27 -4.65 -12.06 -7.90
N LEU A 28 -3.67 -11.25 -7.52
CA LEU A 28 -3.76 -9.79 -7.41
C LEU A 28 -3.39 -9.13 -8.74
N GLY A 29 -4.30 -8.32 -9.29
CA GLY A 29 -4.07 -7.54 -10.51
C GLY A 29 -3.67 -6.07 -10.24
N ALA A 30 -3.31 -5.36 -11.32
CA ALA A 30 -2.96 -3.93 -11.24
C ALA A 30 -4.11 -3.06 -10.72
N ASP A 31 -5.36 -3.36 -11.11
CA ASP A 31 -6.53 -2.64 -10.57
C ASP A 31 -6.70 -2.85 -9.06
N ASP A 32 -6.50 -4.07 -8.55
CA ASP A 32 -6.53 -4.35 -7.11
C ASP A 32 -5.46 -3.55 -6.36
N LEU A 33 -4.25 -3.45 -6.94
CA LEU A 33 -3.16 -2.65 -6.39
C LEU A 33 -3.50 -1.15 -6.36
N CYS A 34 -4.11 -0.62 -7.42
CA CYS A 34 -4.60 0.76 -7.47
C CYS A 34 -5.62 1.03 -6.36
N ARG A 35 -6.65 0.18 -6.22
CA ARG A 35 -7.68 0.34 -5.18
C ARG A 35 -7.08 0.26 -3.78
N ALA A 36 -6.22 -0.73 -3.54
CA ALA A 36 -5.50 -0.89 -2.28
C ALA A 36 -4.70 0.38 -1.95
N LEU A 37 -3.82 0.85 -2.85
CA LEU A 37 -2.98 2.02 -2.55
C LEU A 37 -3.78 3.31 -2.36
N ARG A 38 -4.91 3.49 -3.05
CA ARG A 38 -5.85 4.59 -2.77
C ARG A 38 -6.46 4.48 -1.37
N ALA A 39 -6.94 3.29 -0.99
CA ALA A 39 -7.46 3.06 0.35
C ALA A 39 -6.39 3.27 1.42
N ALA A 40 -5.14 2.88 1.15
CA ALA A 40 -3.98 3.14 2.01
C ALA A 40 -3.76 4.63 2.22
N LEU A 41 -3.71 5.38 1.12
CA LEU A 41 -3.49 6.82 1.14
C LEU A 41 -4.56 7.52 1.97
N GLU A 42 -5.82 7.19 1.76
CA GLU A 42 -6.93 7.73 2.54
C GLU A 42 -6.82 7.37 4.03
N ALA A 43 -6.54 6.10 4.34
CA ALA A 43 -6.44 5.62 5.71
C ALA A 43 -5.27 6.26 6.48
N VAL A 44 -4.10 6.37 5.85
CA VAL A 44 -2.91 6.99 6.46
C VAL A 44 -3.14 8.49 6.65
N THR A 45 -3.69 9.17 5.63
CA THR A 45 -4.04 10.59 5.71
C THR A 45 -5.02 10.85 6.86
N ARG A 46 -6.09 10.06 6.96
CA ARG A 46 -7.10 10.18 8.04
C ARG A 46 -6.50 9.93 9.42
N ARG A 47 -5.58 8.98 9.56
CA ARG A 47 -4.94 8.64 10.85
C ARG A 47 -3.93 9.69 11.27
N GLY A 48 -3.10 10.17 10.35
CA GLY A 48 -1.94 11.02 10.65
C GLY A 48 -2.23 12.52 10.54
N GLY A 49 -3.24 12.93 9.79
CA GLY A 49 -3.57 14.34 9.52
C GLY A 49 -2.53 15.08 8.67
N ALA A 50 -1.47 14.40 8.22
CA ALA A 50 -0.47 14.92 7.31
C ALA A 50 -1.05 15.05 5.90
N LYS A 51 -0.43 15.92 5.09
CA LYS A 51 -0.77 16.18 3.70
C LYS A 51 0.47 16.00 2.81
N PRO A 52 0.30 15.87 1.48
CA PRO A 52 1.40 16.09 0.56
C PRO A 52 2.13 17.40 0.86
N ASP A 53 3.45 17.40 0.67
CA ASP A 53 4.40 18.47 0.99
C ASP A 53 4.62 18.73 2.50
N ASP A 54 4.17 17.84 3.39
CA ASP A 54 4.48 17.94 4.83
C ASP A 54 5.83 17.31 5.21
N LYS A 55 6.56 16.75 4.24
CA LYS A 55 7.80 15.98 4.40
C LYS A 55 7.58 14.72 5.25
N THR A 56 6.76 13.80 4.73
CA THR A 56 6.35 12.55 5.39
C THR A 56 6.26 11.39 4.40
N MET A 57 5.93 10.19 4.87
CA MET A 57 5.65 9.05 4.00
C MET A 57 4.54 9.27 2.97
N LEU A 58 3.66 10.27 3.16
CA LEU A 58 2.65 10.61 2.16
C LEU A 58 3.27 11.13 0.86
N ASP A 59 4.45 11.74 0.94
CA ASP A 59 5.15 12.25 -0.24
C ASP A 59 5.66 11.11 -1.14
N ALA A 60 5.83 9.90 -0.60
CA ALA A 60 6.05 8.69 -1.39
C ALA A 60 4.73 7.96 -1.73
N LEU A 61 3.78 7.88 -0.79
CA LEU A 61 2.55 7.11 -0.96
C LEU A 61 1.59 7.71 -1.99
N ALA A 62 1.46 9.04 -2.05
CA ALA A 62 0.57 9.71 -2.99
C ALA A 62 0.96 9.45 -4.46
N PRO A 63 2.20 9.75 -4.90
CA PRO A 63 2.60 9.47 -6.28
C PRO A 63 2.60 7.96 -6.59
N ALA A 64 2.90 7.10 -5.62
CA ALA A 64 2.77 5.66 -5.75
C ALA A 64 1.32 5.22 -6.06
N ALA A 65 0.34 5.74 -5.30
CA ALA A 65 -1.07 5.44 -5.53
C ALA A 65 -1.58 5.98 -6.87
N GLU A 66 -1.08 7.14 -7.32
CA GLU A 66 -1.38 7.66 -8.66
C GLU A 66 -0.82 6.75 -9.75
N ALA A 67 0.46 6.39 -9.65
CA ALA A 67 1.15 5.52 -10.62
C ALA A 67 0.47 4.16 -10.78
N ALA A 68 0.01 3.57 -9.67
CA ALA A 68 -0.72 2.29 -9.67
C ALA A 68 -1.99 2.32 -10.53
N CYS A 69 -2.62 3.49 -10.68
CA CYS A 69 -3.89 3.65 -11.38
C CYS A 69 -3.73 4.11 -12.84
N THR A 70 -2.50 4.26 -13.34
CA THR A 70 -2.24 4.75 -14.70
C THR A 70 -2.58 3.74 -15.80
N ASP A 71 -2.53 2.45 -15.47
CA ASP A 71 -2.69 1.35 -16.41
C ASP A 71 -3.27 0.12 -15.70
N PRO A 72 -4.61 0.05 -15.53
CA PRO A 72 -5.26 -0.99 -14.74
C PRO A 72 -5.20 -2.39 -15.38
N GLU A 73 -4.88 -2.47 -16.68
CA GLU A 73 -4.73 -3.72 -17.44
C GLU A 73 -3.29 -4.23 -17.47
N ALA A 74 -2.34 -3.50 -16.86
CA ALA A 74 -0.96 -3.95 -16.77
C ALA A 74 -0.84 -5.24 -15.95
N ASP A 75 0.19 -6.04 -16.24
CA ASP A 75 0.60 -7.10 -15.34
C ASP A 75 1.08 -6.52 -14.00
N ILE A 76 1.01 -7.33 -12.94
CA ILE A 76 1.33 -6.89 -11.59
C ILE A 76 2.79 -6.48 -11.42
N ASP A 77 3.72 -7.06 -12.17
CA ASP A 77 5.15 -6.75 -12.09
C ASP A 77 5.42 -5.34 -12.63
N THR A 78 4.82 -5.03 -13.79
CA THR A 78 4.86 -3.71 -14.42
C THR A 78 4.22 -2.65 -13.52
N ALA A 79 3.07 -2.96 -12.91
CA ALA A 79 2.40 -2.05 -11.99
C ALA A 79 3.26 -1.76 -10.74
N LEU A 80 3.83 -2.80 -10.12
CA LEU A 80 4.72 -2.67 -8.96
C LEU A 80 6.00 -1.88 -9.28
N ALA A 81 6.56 -2.07 -10.48
CA ALA A 81 7.72 -1.29 -10.93
C ALA A 81 7.40 0.20 -11.05
N LYS A 82 6.24 0.55 -11.65
CA LYS A 82 5.77 1.95 -11.74
C LYS A 82 5.54 2.56 -10.35
N VAL A 83 4.92 1.79 -9.45
CA VAL A 83 4.68 2.19 -8.05
C VAL A 83 6.00 2.49 -7.32
N ALA A 84 6.98 1.59 -7.42
CA ALA A 84 8.28 1.77 -6.78
C ALA A 84 9.04 3.00 -7.32
N ALA A 85 9.01 3.21 -8.64
CA ALA A 85 9.63 4.39 -9.26
C ALA A 85 8.98 5.70 -8.77
N ALA A 86 7.66 5.79 -8.81
CA ALA A 86 6.93 6.98 -8.36
C ALA A 86 7.13 7.27 -6.85
N ALA A 87 7.17 6.22 -6.02
CA ALA A 87 7.50 6.36 -4.60
C ALA A 87 8.93 6.88 -4.38
N THR A 88 9.88 6.46 -5.23
CA THR A 88 11.27 6.91 -5.17
C THR A 88 11.39 8.39 -5.50
N GLU A 89 10.73 8.83 -6.58
CA GLU A 89 10.69 10.24 -6.97
C GLU A 89 10.06 11.10 -5.88
N GLY A 90 8.92 10.64 -5.32
CA GLY A 90 8.24 11.30 -4.21
C GLY A 90 9.10 11.41 -2.95
N ALA A 91 9.79 10.33 -2.57
CA ALA A 91 10.72 10.35 -1.45
C ALA A 91 11.88 11.32 -1.70
N GLU A 92 12.52 11.31 -2.86
CA GLU A 92 13.62 12.24 -3.16
C GLU A 92 13.17 13.70 -3.19
N ALA A 93 11.95 14.00 -3.63
CA ALA A 93 11.39 15.36 -3.59
C ALA A 93 11.35 15.93 -2.17
N THR A 94 11.19 15.08 -1.14
CA THR A 94 11.21 15.52 0.26
C THR A 94 12.51 16.20 0.66
N ARG A 95 13.62 15.95 -0.05
CA ARG A 95 14.92 16.60 0.19
C ARG A 95 14.84 18.12 0.19
N ALA A 96 13.98 18.68 -0.65
CA ALA A 96 13.79 20.13 -0.79
C ALA A 96 12.69 20.70 0.14
N MET A 97 12.08 19.89 1.00
CA MET A 97 10.95 20.27 1.83
C MET A 97 11.35 20.54 3.29
N LEU A 98 10.64 21.49 3.91
CA LEU A 98 10.67 21.70 5.36
C LEU A 98 9.59 20.85 6.05
N PRO A 99 9.93 20.13 7.13
CA PRO A 99 8.96 19.32 7.85
C PRO A 99 7.91 20.19 8.55
N ARG A 100 6.64 19.91 8.28
CA ARG A 100 5.50 20.65 8.85
C ARG A 100 4.84 19.93 10.03
N THR A 101 5.08 18.63 10.15
CA THR A 101 4.47 17.74 11.15
C THR A 101 5.48 16.74 11.74
N GLY A 102 5.03 15.97 12.73
CA GLY A 102 5.81 14.91 13.37
C GLY A 102 7.03 15.40 14.16
N LYS A 103 7.93 14.46 14.48
CA LYS A 103 9.18 14.75 15.23
C LYS A 103 10.16 15.59 14.42
N ALA A 104 10.12 15.49 13.08
CA ALA A 104 11.01 16.24 12.21
C ALA A 104 10.72 17.74 12.23
N LYS A 105 9.49 18.17 12.57
CA LYS A 105 9.12 19.60 12.66
C LYS A 105 10.06 20.40 13.57
N THR A 106 10.56 19.81 14.65
CA THR A 106 11.48 20.50 15.58
C THR A 106 12.88 20.70 15.00
N LEU A 107 13.23 19.97 13.93
CA LEU A 107 14.50 20.13 13.23
C LEU A 107 14.50 21.38 12.36
N GLY A 108 13.36 21.80 11.80
CA GLY A 108 13.27 23.00 10.97
C GLY A 108 14.21 22.99 9.76
N GLU A 109 14.93 24.08 9.55
CA GLU A 109 15.90 24.27 8.45
C GLU A 109 16.98 23.17 8.35
N PRO A 110 17.58 22.68 9.45
CA PRO A 110 18.47 21.52 9.44
C PRO A 110 17.96 20.27 8.70
N ALA A 111 16.64 20.10 8.55
CA ALA A 111 16.07 18.98 7.81
C ALA A 111 16.09 19.15 6.28
N LEU A 112 16.39 20.36 5.76
CA LEU A 112 16.61 20.57 4.33
C LEU A 112 17.84 19.80 3.84
N GLY A 113 17.80 19.34 2.60
CA GLY A 113 18.87 18.53 2.00
C GLY A 113 18.81 17.05 2.38
N HIS A 114 17.91 16.64 3.27
CA HIS A 114 17.75 15.26 3.73
C HIS A 114 16.39 14.69 3.31
N VAL A 115 16.39 13.46 2.83
CA VAL A 115 15.17 12.72 2.51
C VAL A 115 14.43 12.34 3.80
N ASP A 116 13.10 12.41 3.79
CA ASP A 116 12.28 11.93 4.91
C ASP A 116 12.48 10.43 5.13
N PRO A 117 12.83 9.98 6.35
CA PRO A 117 13.00 8.55 6.63
C PRO A 117 11.71 7.74 6.46
N GLY A 118 10.53 8.34 6.68
CA GLY A 118 9.24 7.69 6.49
C GLY A 118 8.95 7.42 5.02
N ALA A 119 9.16 8.43 4.16
CA ALA A 119 9.06 8.30 2.71
C ALA A 119 10.05 7.26 2.17
N LEU A 120 11.33 7.35 2.57
CA LEU A 120 12.35 6.41 2.14
C LEU A 120 12.03 4.95 2.55
N SER A 121 11.56 4.74 3.78
CA SER A 121 11.19 3.41 4.26
C SER A 121 10.06 2.79 3.42
N LEU A 122 9.06 3.60 3.06
CA LEU A 122 7.96 3.16 2.23
C LEU A 122 8.42 2.81 0.80
N THR A 123 9.31 3.62 0.22
CA THR A 123 9.94 3.32 -1.06
C THR A 123 10.64 1.96 -1.05
N ARG A 124 11.40 1.64 0.01
CA ARG A 124 12.07 0.33 0.13
C ARG A 124 11.09 -0.85 0.17
N ILE A 125 9.91 -0.66 0.78
CA ILE A 125 8.86 -1.68 0.78
C ILE A 125 8.35 -1.92 -0.65
N PHE A 126 8.10 -0.87 -1.42
CA PHE A 126 7.66 -1.02 -2.81
C PHE A 126 8.74 -1.59 -3.73
N GLU A 127 10.00 -1.18 -3.58
CA GLU A 127 11.14 -1.78 -4.29
C GLU A 127 11.25 -3.28 -4.00
N ALA A 128 11.06 -3.68 -2.74
CA ALA A 128 11.08 -5.10 -2.36
C ALA A 128 9.93 -5.87 -3.02
N PHE A 129 8.72 -5.32 -3.07
CA PHE A 129 7.60 -5.95 -3.77
C PHE A 129 7.86 -6.10 -5.27
N ALA A 130 8.36 -5.05 -5.93
CA ALA A 130 8.72 -5.12 -7.34
C ALA A 130 9.82 -6.16 -7.61
N GLY A 131 10.84 -6.23 -6.74
CA GLY A 131 11.94 -7.18 -6.85
C GLY A 131 11.54 -8.64 -6.61
N ILE A 132 10.62 -8.89 -5.66
CA ILE A 132 10.08 -10.24 -5.41
C ILE A 132 9.16 -10.67 -6.54
N SER A 133 8.33 -9.76 -7.07
CA SER A 133 7.37 -10.09 -8.12
C SER A 133 8.05 -10.53 -9.42
N ALA A 134 9.18 -9.88 -9.76
CA ALA A 134 9.99 -10.21 -10.91
C ALA A 134 10.86 -11.50 -10.76
N ALA A 135 10.92 -12.10 -9.56
CA ALA A 135 11.72 -13.30 -9.33
C ALA A 135 11.03 -14.55 -9.92
N PRO A 136 11.78 -15.54 -10.44
CA PRO A 136 11.19 -16.78 -10.95
C PRO A 136 10.36 -17.48 -9.87
N ARG A 137 9.04 -17.59 -10.07
CA ARG A 137 8.18 -18.35 -9.17
C ARG A 137 8.45 -19.84 -9.39
N GLU A 138 9.01 -20.52 -8.39
CA GLU A 138 9.03 -21.98 -8.42
C GLU A 138 7.59 -22.48 -8.36
N LYS A 139 7.18 -23.29 -9.34
CA LYS A 139 5.83 -23.87 -9.39
C LYS A 139 5.62 -24.66 -8.10
N GLY A 140 4.57 -24.30 -7.36
CA GLY A 140 4.23 -24.91 -6.08
C GLY A 140 4.28 -26.43 -6.14
N VAL A 141 4.85 -27.04 -5.10
CA VAL A 141 4.89 -28.48 -4.88
C VAL A 141 3.50 -29.03 -5.16
N SER A 142 3.40 -29.80 -6.26
CA SER A 142 2.21 -30.60 -6.53
C SER A 142 2.01 -31.51 -5.32
N GLN A 143 0.89 -31.36 -4.65
CA GLN A 143 0.46 -32.24 -3.59
C GLN A 143 0.32 -33.63 -4.22
N GLY A 144 1.39 -34.42 -4.11
CA GLY A 144 1.51 -35.72 -4.75
C GLY A 144 0.51 -36.69 -4.16
N ASP A 145 -0.18 -37.37 -5.08
CA ASP A 145 -1.15 -38.42 -4.83
C ASP A 145 -0.69 -39.39 -3.74
N ALA A 146 -1.51 -39.53 -2.70
CA ALA A 146 -1.38 -40.58 -1.70
C ALA A 146 -1.78 -41.92 -2.35
N ALA A 147 -0.87 -42.51 -3.12
CA ALA A 147 -1.00 -43.86 -3.64
C ALA A 147 -0.06 -44.83 -2.91
N THR A 148 -0.67 -45.67 -2.07
CA THR A 148 -0.39 -47.11 -1.87
C THR A 148 1.07 -47.58 -1.83
N GLY A 149 1.53 -47.94 -0.62
CA GLY A 149 2.81 -48.62 -0.38
C GLY A 149 2.73 -49.65 0.76
N ASN A 150 2.42 -50.89 0.37
CA ASN A 150 2.51 -52.17 1.08
C ASN A 150 3.58 -52.25 2.23
N ARG A 151 3.16 -52.66 3.44
CA ARG A 151 4.07 -53.18 4.49
C ARG A 151 3.81 -54.65 4.71
N ASN A 152 4.55 -55.48 3.98
CA ASN A 152 4.75 -56.88 4.30
C ASN A 152 5.75 -57.02 5.46
N GLY A 153 5.31 -57.73 6.50
CA GLY A 153 6.07 -58.61 7.41
C GLY A 153 7.41 -58.15 8.02
N THR A 154 7.47 -58.15 9.35
CA THR A 154 8.45 -58.99 10.07
C THR A 154 8.12 -59.08 11.57
N ARG A 155 8.15 -60.33 12.05
CA ARG A 155 8.06 -60.86 13.44
C ARG A 155 6.68 -61.16 14.00
#